data_AF-V2T8F7-F1
#
_entry.id   AF-V2T8F7-F1
#
_cell.length_a   1.000
_cell.length_b   1.000
_cell.length_c   1.000
_cell.angle_alpha   90.00
_cell.angle_beta   90.00
_cell.angle_gamma   90.00
#
_symmetry.space_group_name_H-M   'P 1'
#
loop_
_entity.id
_entity.type
_entity.pdbx_description
1 polymer ?
#
loop_
_entity_poly.entity_id
_entity_poly.type
_entity_poly.pdbx_seq_one_letter_code
_entity_poly.pdbx_strand_id
1 'polypeptide(L)'
;MNKFIAKLFNGPLDIIGDVHGEIDALKNLIRVLGYDEKGNHPEQRKLIFVGDLCDRGIDSIAVIRLVKEMMDLGNAQCVLGNHELNILTSSKRDGNGWFFGSPHDDDHSILSLNAKKATKEDRIFICDFLNQLPLVLESSRLRIVHACWDTQAINKIRVQNEEPICNSVF
;
A
#
# COMPACT_ATOMS: atom_id res chain seq x y z
N MET A 1 17.29 -12.44 -2.54
CA MET A 1 16.67 -12.33 -1.20
C MET A 1 15.22 -12.09 -1.52
N ASN A 2 14.33 -13.03 -1.20
CA ASN A 2 12.98 -13.06 -1.78
C ASN A 2 12.28 -11.70 -1.65
N LYS A 3 11.96 -11.06 -2.78
CA LYS A 3 11.34 -9.72 -2.82
C LYS A 3 10.02 -9.61 -2.05
N PHE A 4 9.29 -10.72 -1.87
CA PHE A 4 8.03 -10.76 -1.16
C PHE A 4 8.19 -10.77 0.36
N ILE A 5 9.40 -10.98 0.87
CA ILE A 5 9.70 -11.00 2.31
C ILE A 5 10.84 -10.02 2.58
N ALA A 6 10.50 -8.92 3.24
CA ALA A 6 11.46 -7.90 3.61
C ALA A 6 11.67 -7.86 5.13
N LYS A 7 12.84 -7.34 5.52
CA LYS A 7 13.16 -7.11 6.93
C LYS A 7 12.37 -5.90 7.44
N LEU A 8 11.68 -6.08 8.57
CA LEU A 8 11.02 -5.00 9.29
C LEU A 8 12.07 -4.09 9.94
N PHE A 9 11.78 -2.79 9.99
CA PHE A 9 12.58 -1.81 10.74
C PHE A 9 12.76 -2.21 12.20
N ASN A 10 13.90 -1.80 12.75
CA ASN A 10 14.17 -1.93 14.18
C ASN A 10 13.75 -0.64 14.90
N GLY A 11 13.45 -0.76 16.20
CA GLY A 11 13.12 0.39 17.05
C GLY A 11 11.61 0.58 17.23
N PRO A 12 11.18 1.76 17.70
CA PRO A 12 9.78 2.10 17.90
C PRO A 12 9.03 2.20 16.57
N LEU A 13 7.85 1.56 16.49
CA LEU A 13 7.03 1.49 15.28
C LEU A 13 5.60 1.95 15.59
N ASP A 14 4.99 2.65 14.64
CA ASP A 14 3.56 2.91 14.58
C ASP A 14 2.95 2.17 13.40
N ILE A 15 2.00 1.27 13.68
CA ILE A 15 1.39 0.41 12.68
C ILE A 15 0.04 1.01 12.29
N ILE A 16 -0.09 1.37 11.02
CA ILE A 16 -1.27 2.02 10.44
C ILE A 16 -2.07 0.98 9.68
N GLY A 17 -3.37 0.90 10.00
CA GLY A 17 -4.35 0.05 9.33
C GLY A 17 -4.70 0.52 7.92
N ASP A 18 -5.76 -0.06 7.37
CA ASP A 18 -6.27 0.24 6.03
C ASP A 18 -6.59 1.74 5.89
N VAL A 19 -6.07 2.36 4.83
CA VAL A 19 -6.21 3.81 4.59
C VAL A 19 -7.29 4.10 3.56
N HIS A 20 -7.42 3.26 2.54
CA HIS A 20 -8.46 3.36 1.52
C HIS A 20 -8.65 4.77 0.95
N GLY A 21 -7.58 5.41 0.46
CA GLY A 21 -7.67 6.70 -0.23
C GLY A 21 -8.09 7.90 0.63
N GLU A 22 -8.20 7.75 1.95
CA GLU A 22 -8.55 8.81 2.91
C GLU A 22 -7.36 9.71 3.24
N ILE A 23 -6.90 10.49 2.26
CA ILE A 23 -5.68 11.31 2.36
C ILE A 23 -5.71 12.31 3.54
N ASP A 24 -6.84 12.96 3.79
CA ASP A 24 -6.93 13.95 4.87
C ASP A 24 -6.93 13.30 6.25
N ALA A 25 -7.60 12.15 6.39
CA ALA A 25 -7.57 11.37 7.61
C ALA A 25 -6.15 10.86 7.90
N LEU A 26 -5.43 10.37 6.88
CA LEU A 26 -4.03 9.94 7.01
C LEU A 26 -3.13 11.09 7.45
N LYS A 27 -3.21 12.25 6.78
CA LYS A 27 -2.43 13.46 7.15
C LYS A 27 -2.72 13.91 8.57
N ASN A 28 -3.98 13.86 8.99
CA ASN A 28 -4.36 14.20 10.36
C ASN A 28 -3.80 13.18 11.37
N LEU A 29 -3.89 11.88 11.07
CA LEU A 29 -3.38 10.82 11.93
C LEU A 29 -1.88 10.94 12.17
N ILE A 30 -1.06 11.07 11.11
CA ILE A 30 0.39 11.19 11.25
C ILE A 30 0.77 12.45 12.05
N ARG A 31 0.05 13.56 11.87
CA ARG A 31 0.25 14.79 12.66
C ARG A 31 -0.06 14.58 14.14
N VAL A 32 -1.19 13.92 14.45
CA VAL A 32 -1.59 13.59 15.83
C VAL A 32 -0.55 12.68 16.49
N LEU A 33 0.02 11.75 15.73
CA LEU A 33 1.10 10.89 16.19
C LEU A 33 2.46 11.61 16.33
N GLY A 34 2.56 12.89 15.96
CA GLY A 34 3.76 13.72 16.14
C GLY A 34 4.74 13.69 14.95
N TYR A 35 4.32 13.16 13.80
CA TYR A 35 5.12 13.14 12.59
C TYR A 35 5.01 14.46 11.80
N ASP A 36 6.07 14.82 11.10
CA ASP A 36 6.01 15.83 10.04
C ASP A 36 5.44 15.26 8.72
N GLU A 37 5.28 16.11 7.71
CA GLU A 37 4.74 15.72 6.40
C GLU A 37 5.62 14.70 5.65
N LYS A 38 6.89 14.59 6.03
CA LYS A 38 7.87 13.66 5.45
C LYS A 38 7.99 12.35 6.26
N GLY A 39 7.16 12.18 7.29
CA GLY A 39 7.16 11.01 8.16
C GLY A 39 8.33 10.98 9.16
N ASN A 40 8.95 12.11 9.48
CA ASN A 40 9.94 12.16 10.57
C ASN A 40 9.24 12.31 11.91
N HIS A 41 9.68 11.55 12.92
CA HIS A 41 9.26 11.69 14.30
C HIS A 41 10.46 12.09 15.19
N PRO A 42 10.32 13.01 16.16
CA PRO A 42 11.42 13.42 17.05
C PRO A 42 12.08 12.25 17.80
N GLU A 43 11.29 11.24 18.16
CA GLU A 43 11.77 10.01 18.82
C GLU A 43 12.25 8.92 17.82
N GLN A 44 12.41 9.25 16.54
CA GLN A 44 12.85 8.33 15.48
C GLN A 44 11.95 7.10 15.30
N ARG A 45 10.67 7.21 15.68
CA ARG A 45 9.62 6.21 15.39
C ARG A 45 9.44 6.07 13.88
N LYS A 46 9.10 4.88 13.40
CA LYS A 46 8.86 4.61 11.97
C LYS A 46 7.43 4.15 11.72
N LEU A 47 6.88 4.54 10.57
CA LEU A 47 5.53 4.17 10.16
C LEU A 47 5.53 2.83 9.43
N ILE A 48 4.58 1.96 9.75
CA ILE A 48 4.38 0.69 9.06
C ILE A 48 2.93 0.61 8.58
N PHE A 49 2.72 0.57 7.27
CA PHE A 49 1.41 0.42 6.66
C PHE A 49 1.11 -1.05 6.38
N VAL A 50 -0.08 -1.52 6.77
CA VAL A 50 -0.48 -2.93 6.61
C VAL A 50 -1.11 -3.25 5.25
N GLY A 51 -1.03 -2.35 4.28
CA GLY A 51 -1.66 -2.48 2.96
C GLY A 51 -3.00 -1.74 2.87
N ASP A 52 -3.75 -1.99 1.80
CA ASP A 52 -5.04 -1.36 1.51
C ASP A 52 -4.96 0.17 1.62
N LEU A 53 -3.99 0.72 0.90
CA LEU A 53 -3.77 2.16 0.77
C LEU A 53 -4.84 2.83 -0.09
N CYS A 54 -5.46 2.07 -0.99
CA CYS A 54 -6.28 2.58 -2.08
C CYS A 54 -7.70 1.99 -2.11
N ASP A 55 -8.48 2.44 -3.09
CA ASP A 55 -9.92 2.22 -3.27
C ASP A 55 -10.79 2.91 -2.20
N ARG A 56 -12.09 3.06 -2.50
CA ARG A 56 -13.17 3.62 -1.64
C ARG A 56 -13.08 5.11 -1.29
N GLY A 57 -11.93 5.63 -0.91
CA GLY A 57 -11.77 7.04 -0.52
C GLY A 57 -11.55 7.99 -1.69
N ILE A 58 -11.44 9.27 -1.37
CA ILE A 58 -11.48 10.36 -2.35
C ILE A 58 -10.21 10.48 -3.22
N ASP A 59 -9.03 10.15 -2.69
CA ASP A 59 -7.76 10.34 -3.40
C ASP A 59 -6.73 9.24 -3.08
N SER A 60 -6.97 8.06 -3.65
CA SER A 60 -6.03 6.92 -3.60
C SER A 60 -4.64 7.27 -4.15
N ILE A 61 -4.57 8.14 -5.17
CA ILE A 61 -3.31 8.54 -5.82
C ILE A 61 -2.46 9.33 -4.82
N ALA A 62 -3.05 10.28 -4.10
CA ALA A 62 -2.35 11.08 -3.11
C ALA A 62 -1.85 10.24 -1.92
N VAL A 63 -2.65 9.27 -1.45
CA VAL A 63 -2.21 8.34 -0.39
C VAL A 63 -0.99 7.54 -0.85
N ILE A 64 -1.06 6.93 -2.03
CA ILE A 64 0.05 6.13 -2.57
C ILE A 64 1.31 6.99 -2.73
N ARG A 65 1.19 8.21 -3.25
CA ARG A 65 2.32 9.13 -3.41
C ARG A 65 2.95 9.51 -2.07
N LEU A 66 2.12 9.81 -1.07
CA LEU A 66 2.59 10.17 0.27
C LEU A 66 3.34 9.01 0.93
N VAL A 67 2.78 7.80 0.89
CA VAL A 67 3.42 6.60 1.45
C VAL A 67 4.74 6.28 0.71
N LYS A 68 4.75 6.36 -0.62
CA LYS A 68 5.96 6.21 -1.44
C LYS A 68 7.04 7.20 -1.00
N GLU A 69 6.71 8.47 -0.84
CA GLU A 69 7.67 9.50 -0.42
C GLU A 69 8.27 9.20 0.95
N MET A 70 7.44 8.84 1.94
CA MET A 70 7.93 8.44 3.26
C MET A 70 8.82 7.19 3.21
N MET A 71 8.51 6.23 2.33
CA MET A 71 9.33 5.04 2.12
C MET A 71 10.68 5.38 1.49
N ASP A 72 10.70 6.25 0.48
CA ASP A 72 11.93 6.69 -0.21
C ASP A 72 12.86 7.45 0.75
N LEU A 73 12.30 8.17 1.73
CA LEU A 73 13.04 8.83 2.80
C LEU A 73 13.46 7.88 3.94
N GLY A 74 13.10 6.59 3.86
CA GLY A 74 13.41 5.59 4.89
C GLY A 74 12.62 5.77 6.18
N ASN A 75 11.46 6.43 6.13
CA ASN A 75 10.58 6.72 7.26
C ASN A 75 9.38 5.78 7.38
N ALA A 76 9.04 5.07 6.31
CA ALA A 76 7.95 4.11 6.30
C ALA A 76 8.32 2.76 5.65
N GLN A 77 7.55 1.73 5.98
CA GLN A 77 7.45 0.49 5.18
C GLN A 77 5.96 0.17 4.95
N CYS A 78 5.66 -0.55 3.87
CA CYS A 78 4.31 -0.98 3.54
C CYS A 78 4.36 -2.44 3.07
N VAL A 79 3.33 -3.22 3.40
CA VAL A 79 3.05 -4.51 2.75
C VAL A 79 1.93 -4.34 1.73
N LEU A 80 1.83 -5.26 0.75
CA LEU A 80 0.70 -5.32 -0.16
C LEU A 80 -0.58 -5.78 0.56
N GLY A 81 -1.68 -5.03 0.36
CA GLY A 81 -3.03 -5.45 0.71
C GLY A 81 -3.76 -6.11 -0.47
N ASN A 82 -5.00 -6.55 -0.25
CA ASN A 82 -5.76 -7.18 -1.32
C ASN A 82 -6.21 -6.19 -2.39
N HIS A 83 -6.42 -4.92 -2.04
CA HIS A 83 -6.78 -3.89 -3.01
C HIS A 83 -5.61 -3.61 -3.98
N GLU A 84 -4.37 -3.53 -3.46
CA GLU A 84 -3.19 -3.41 -4.31
C GLU A 84 -2.97 -4.65 -5.20
N LEU A 85 -3.22 -5.85 -4.67
CA LEU A 85 -3.16 -7.10 -5.47
C LEU A 85 -4.21 -7.13 -6.58
N ASN A 86 -5.41 -6.60 -6.35
CA ASN A 86 -6.42 -6.48 -7.40
C ASN A 86 -5.92 -5.59 -8.55
N ILE A 87 -5.28 -4.45 -8.23
CA ILE A 87 -4.67 -3.58 -9.23
C ILE A 87 -3.58 -4.31 -10.02
N LEU A 88 -2.62 -4.94 -9.32
CA LEU A 88 -1.50 -5.64 -9.94
C LEU A 88 -1.95 -6.82 -10.82
N THR A 89 -3.06 -7.47 -10.49
CA THR A 89 -3.61 -8.59 -11.27
C THR A 89 -4.65 -8.17 -12.31
N SER A 90 -4.87 -6.87 -12.50
CA SER A 90 -5.93 -6.34 -13.37
C SER A 90 -7.34 -6.86 -13.01
N SER A 91 -7.56 -7.21 -11.75
CA SER A 91 -8.84 -7.67 -11.23
C SER A 91 -9.74 -6.46 -10.95
N LYS A 92 -10.71 -6.22 -11.83
CA LYS A 92 -11.74 -5.18 -11.64
C LYS A 92 -12.68 -5.60 -10.51
N ARG A 93 -12.83 -4.73 -9.51
CA ARG A 93 -13.62 -4.93 -8.29
C ARG A 93 -14.31 -3.63 -7.94
N ASP A 94 -15.35 -3.72 -7.12
CA ASP A 94 -16.03 -2.55 -6.57
C ASP A 94 -15.02 -1.61 -5.87
N GLY A 95 -15.16 -0.31 -6.11
CA GLY A 95 -14.31 0.74 -5.56
C GLY A 95 -12.97 0.99 -6.26
N ASN A 96 -12.58 0.20 -7.28
CA ASN A 96 -11.32 0.41 -8.03
C ASN A 96 -11.48 1.07 -9.41
N GLY A 97 -12.67 1.62 -9.69
CA GLY A 97 -12.95 2.36 -10.93
C GLY A 97 -12.12 3.64 -11.08
N TRP A 98 -11.54 4.18 -9.99
CA TRP A 98 -10.59 5.29 -10.06
C TRP A 98 -9.30 4.91 -10.80
N PHE A 99 -8.89 3.64 -10.77
CA PHE A 99 -7.67 3.15 -11.42
C PHE A 99 -7.91 2.73 -12.87
N PHE A 100 -8.89 1.84 -13.14
CA PHE A 100 -9.05 1.25 -14.48
C PHE A 100 -9.75 2.16 -15.50
N GLY A 101 -10.56 3.12 -15.04
CA GLY A 101 -11.40 3.95 -15.91
C GLY A 101 -12.62 3.21 -16.48
N SER A 102 -13.65 4.00 -16.79
CA SER A 102 -15.05 3.63 -17.07
C SER A 102 -15.91 3.33 -15.85
N PRO A 103 -17.23 3.63 -15.91
CA PRO A 103 -18.15 3.20 -14.88
C PRO A 103 -18.12 1.68 -14.91
N HIS A 104 -17.59 1.07 -13.85
CA HIS A 104 -18.01 -0.28 -13.54
C HIS A 104 -19.53 -0.16 -13.28
N ASP A 105 -20.34 -0.97 -13.95
CA ASP A 105 -21.81 -0.99 -13.79
C ASP A 105 -22.23 -1.29 -12.34
N ASP A 106 -21.26 -1.60 -11.49
CA ASP A 106 -21.32 -2.00 -10.10
C ASP A 106 -20.84 -0.89 -9.12
N ASP A 107 -20.23 0.19 -9.59
CA ASP A 107 -19.65 1.23 -8.72
C ASP A 107 -20.60 2.43 -8.55
N HIS A 108 -21.74 2.17 -7.90
CA HIS A 108 -22.81 3.15 -7.66
C HIS A 108 -22.61 4.00 -6.40
N SER A 109 -21.49 3.84 -5.69
CA SER A 109 -21.25 4.61 -4.47
C SER A 109 -20.93 6.07 -4.81
N ILE A 110 -21.54 7.01 -4.09
CA ILE A 110 -21.30 8.46 -4.25
C ILE A 110 -19.81 8.79 -4.09
N LEU A 111 -19.10 8.04 -3.23
CA LEU A 111 -17.67 8.18 -3.01
C LEU A 111 -16.86 7.83 -4.26
N SER A 112 -17.17 6.73 -4.92
CA SER A 112 -16.45 6.29 -6.14
C SER A 112 -16.65 7.22 -7.33
N LEU A 113 -17.80 7.90 -7.41
CA LEU A 113 -18.06 8.93 -8.42
C LEU A 113 -17.19 10.18 -8.19
N ASN A 114 -16.95 10.53 -6.93
CA ASN A 114 -16.14 11.70 -6.56
C ASN A 114 -14.64 11.39 -6.47
N ALA A 115 -14.25 10.11 -6.46
CA ALA A 115 -12.86 9.70 -6.37
C ALA A 115 -12.04 10.21 -7.56
N LYS A 116 -10.86 10.75 -7.27
CA LYS A 116 -9.91 11.24 -8.27
C LYS A 116 -9.45 10.10 -9.19
N LYS A 117 -9.63 10.28 -10.50
CA LYS A 117 -9.30 9.26 -11.50
C LYS A 117 -7.81 9.31 -11.86
N ALA A 118 -7.17 8.15 -11.94
CA ALA A 118 -5.77 8.01 -12.29
C ALA A 118 -5.53 8.26 -13.78
N THR A 119 -4.57 9.13 -14.11
CA THR A 119 -4.08 9.28 -15.49
C THR A 119 -3.26 8.05 -15.91
N LYS A 120 -2.82 8.03 -17.17
CA LYS A 120 -1.92 6.97 -17.65
C LYS A 120 -0.61 6.97 -16.84
N GLU A 121 -0.05 8.15 -16.58
CA GLU A 121 1.19 8.33 -15.82
C GLU A 121 1.02 7.89 -14.36
N ASP A 122 -0.13 8.19 -13.75
CA ASP A 122 -0.45 7.72 -12.41
C ASP A 122 -0.48 6.19 -12.36
N ARG A 123 -1.13 5.54 -13.34
CA ARG A 123 -1.22 4.06 -13.38
C ARG A 123 0.15 3.41 -13.48
N ILE A 124 1.03 3.94 -14.33
CA ILE A 124 2.41 3.45 -14.47
C ILE A 124 3.15 3.61 -13.14
N PHE A 125 3.13 4.81 -12.56
CA PHE A 125 3.77 5.08 -11.27
C PHE A 125 3.26 4.15 -10.15
N ILE A 126 1.95 3.94 -10.07
CA ILE A 126 1.32 3.08 -9.07
C ILE A 126 1.78 1.64 -9.26
N CYS A 127 1.69 1.09 -10.48
CA CYS A 127 2.12 -0.29 -10.73
C CYS A 127 3.62 -0.50 -10.45
N ASP A 128 4.46 0.47 -10.82
CA ASP A 128 5.90 0.42 -10.54
C ASP A 128 6.18 0.40 -9.03
N PHE A 129 5.46 1.21 -8.26
CA PHE A 129 5.57 1.21 -6.80
C PHE A 129 5.05 -0.08 -6.19
N LEU A 130 3.83 -0.50 -6.52
CA LEU A 130 3.19 -1.66 -5.92
C LEU A 130 3.98 -2.95 -6.18
N ASN A 131 4.63 -3.08 -7.35
CA ASN A 131 5.51 -4.21 -7.65
C ASN A 131 6.76 -4.29 -6.75
N GLN A 132 7.14 -3.20 -6.07
CA GLN A 132 8.27 -3.15 -5.14
C GLN A 132 7.87 -3.52 -3.71
N LEU A 133 6.57 -3.54 -3.40
CA LEU A 133 6.10 -3.80 -2.05
C LEU A 133 6.19 -5.30 -1.71
N PRO A 134 6.68 -5.66 -0.51
CA PRO A 134 6.67 -7.03 -0.04
C PRO A 134 5.26 -7.47 0.36
N LEU A 135 5.05 -8.79 0.45
CA LEU A 135 3.88 -9.38 1.09
C LEU A 135 4.05 -9.49 2.61
N VAL A 136 5.31 -9.54 3.07
CA VAL A 136 5.67 -9.76 4.47
C VAL A 136 6.76 -8.80 4.90
N LEU A 137 6.57 -8.17 6.06
CA LEU A 137 7.67 -7.58 6.82
C LEU A 137 7.91 -8.43 8.08
N GLU A 138 9.15 -8.79 8.36
CA GLU A 138 9.47 -9.57 9.56
C GLU A 138 10.75 -9.15 10.28
N SER A 139 10.70 -9.33 11.60
CA SER A 139 11.83 -9.28 12.52
C SER A 139 11.78 -10.50 13.44
N SER A 140 12.71 -10.57 14.40
CA SER A 140 12.68 -11.62 15.43
C SER A 140 11.50 -11.49 16.40
N ARG A 141 10.83 -10.32 16.47
CA ARG A 141 9.79 -10.03 17.47
C ARG A 141 8.41 -9.78 16.88
N LEU A 142 8.35 -9.34 15.61
CA LEU A 142 7.11 -8.92 14.97
C LEU A 142 7.10 -9.32 13.49
N ARG A 143 5.92 -9.73 13.03
CA ARG A 143 5.62 -10.03 11.63
C ARG A 143 4.41 -9.19 11.24
N ILE A 144 4.45 -8.61 10.06
CA ILE A 144 3.38 -7.80 9.50
C ILE A 144 2.99 -8.43 8.17
N VAL A 145 1.70 -8.70 8.05
CA VAL A 145 0.99 -9.13 6.85
C VAL A 145 -0.35 -8.42 6.86
N HIS A 146 -0.94 -8.19 5.69
CA HIS A 146 -2.21 -7.49 5.58
C HIS A 146 -3.37 -8.27 6.26
N ALA A 147 -3.59 -9.51 5.84
CA ALA A 147 -4.74 -10.31 6.30
C ALA A 147 -4.39 -11.24 7.47
N CYS A 148 -3.85 -12.41 7.17
CA CYS A 148 -3.58 -13.44 8.18
C CYS A 148 -2.27 -14.15 7.91
N TRP A 149 -1.55 -14.48 8.98
CA TRP A 149 -0.30 -15.22 8.90
C TRP A 149 -0.57 -16.70 8.64
N ASP A 150 -0.16 -17.19 7.46
CA ASP A 150 -0.15 -18.61 7.13
C ASP A 150 1.29 -19.10 6.95
N THR A 151 1.79 -19.89 7.89
CA THR A 151 3.17 -20.39 7.89
C THR A 151 3.49 -21.24 6.65
N GLN A 152 2.53 -22.02 6.14
CA GLN A 152 2.78 -22.86 4.97
C GLN A 152 2.90 -22.01 3.71
N ALA A 153 2.03 -21.01 3.54
CA ALA A 153 2.09 -20.05 2.45
C ALA A 153 3.40 -19.25 2.48
N ILE A 154 3.79 -18.73 3.65
CA ILE A 154 5.06 -17.99 3.80
C ILE A 154 6.27 -18.89 3.49
N ASN A 155 6.27 -20.14 3.93
CA ASN A 155 7.35 -21.07 3.62
C ASN A 155 7.45 -21.37 2.11
N LYS A 156 6.32 -21.47 1.40
CA LYS A 156 6.32 -21.61 -0.06
C LYS A 156 6.90 -20.38 -0.74
N ILE A 157 6.56 -19.18 -0.27
CA ILE A 157 7.13 -17.95 -0.79
C ILE A 157 8.65 -17.99 -0.60
N ARG A 158 9.16 -18.24 0.62
CA ARG A 158 10.61 -18.26 0.93
C ARG A 158 11.48 -19.08 -0.03
N VAL A 159 10.93 -20.13 -0.64
CA VAL A 159 11.66 -21.05 -1.53
C VAL A 159 11.44 -20.80 -3.03
N GLN A 160 10.59 -19.85 -3.43
CA GLN A 160 10.32 -19.54 -4.84
C GLN A 160 11.31 -18.51 -5.45
N ASN A 161 11.54 -18.63 -6.77
CA ASN A 161 12.30 -17.69 -7.59
C ASN A 161 11.43 -16.52 -8.09
N GLU A 162 12.05 -15.37 -8.30
CA GLU A 162 11.42 -14.05 -8.36
C GLU A 162 10.93 -13.67 -9.78
N GLU A 163 9.62 -13.44 -9.95
CA GLU A 163 9.04 -12.69 -11.08
C GLU A 163 8.12 -11.55 -10.58
N PRO A 164 8.00 -10.41 -11.30
CA PRO A 164 7.01 -9.37 -11.03
C PRO A 164 5.59 -9.94 -10.90
N ILE A 165 4.75 -9.37 -10.02
CA ILE A 165 3.33 -9.77 -9.97
C ILE A 165 2.63 -9.26 -11.23
N CYS A 166 2.94 -8.02 -11.64
CA CYS A 166 2.45 -7.43 -12.87
C CYS A 166 3.61 -7.19 -13.85
N ASN A 167 3.51 -7.76 -15.06
CA ASN A 167 4.47 -7.60 -16.16
C ASN A 167 4.02 -6.55 -17.21
N SER A 168 2.87 -5.91 -17.01
CA SER A 168 2.19 -5.12 -18.04
C SER A 168 2.30 -3.61 -17.81
N VAL A 169 2.78 -2.92 -18.85
CA VAL A 169 2.68 -1.47 -19.03
C VAL A 169 1.31 -1.21 -19.66
N PHE A 170 0.42 -0.51 -18.94
CA PHE A 170 -0.89 -0.08 -19.44
C PHE A 170 -0.79 0.96 -20.56
#